data_AF-A0A838FA95-F1
#
_entry.id   AF-A0A838FA95-F1
#
_cell.length_a   1.000
_cell.length_b   1.000
_cell.length_c   1.000
_cell.angle_alpha   90.00
_cell.angle_beta   90.00
_cell.angle_gamma   90.00
#
_symmetry.space_group_name_H-M   'P 1'
#
loop_
_entity.id
_entity.type
_entity.pdbx_description
1 polymer ?
#
loop_
_entity_poly.entity_id
_entity_poly.type
_entity_poly.pdbx_seq_one_letter_code
_entity_poly.pdbx_strand_id
1 'polypeptide(L)'
;MPTAPTTLPWHELIESGRGEQLVAQARYGAEAAQRAPFPEDLHPAVADALHGRGVGSLYAHQAEAFEAAREGHVMVTTATASGKSLAF
;
A
#
# COMPACT_ATOMS: atom_id res chain seq x y z
N MET A 1 -12.69 19.24 -0.11
CA MET A 1 -11.73 20.35 -0.35
C MET A 1 -10.76 19.89 -1.43
N PRO A 2 -10.74 20.47 -2.64
CA PRO A 2 -9.73 20.12 -3.64
C PRO A 2 -8.38 20.64 -3.13
N THR A 3 -7.44 19.73 -2.87
CA THR A 3 -6.06 20.08 -2.54
C THR A 3 -5.40 20.74 -3.74
N ALA A 4 -4.89 21.96 -3.58
CA ALA A 4 -4.13 22.64 -4.62
C ALA A 4 -2.95 21.75 -5.08
N PRO A 5 -2.61 21.74 -6.37
CA PRO A 5 -1.51 20.91 -6.87
C PRO A 5 -0.20 21.35 -6.21
N THR A 6 0.45 20.43 -5.50
CA THR A 6 1.79 20.64 -4.95
C THR A 6 2.78 20.80 -6.10
N THR A 7 3.40 21.96 -6.22
CA THR A 7 4.48 22.17 -7.19
C THR A 7 5.71 21.40 -6.73
N LEU A 8 6.04 20.31 -7.42
CA LEU A 8 7.23 19.51 -7.12
C LEU A 8 8.49 20.17 -7.71
N PRO A 9 9.67 20.01 -7.09
CA PRO A 9 10.93 20.63 -7.54
C PRO A 9 11.33 20.26 -8.98
N TRP A 10 10.83 19.12 -9.47
CA TRP A 10 11.14 18.58 -10.79
C TRP A 10 10.20 19.09 -11.89
N HIS A 11 9.19 19.91 -11.55
CA HIS A 11 8.22 20.39 -12.55
C HIS A 11 8.90 21.17 -13.67
N GLU A 12 9.77 22.13 -13.37
CA GLU A 12 10.47 22.92 -14.40
C GLU A 12 11.34 22.05 -15.32
N LEU A 13 12.00 21.03 -14.75
CA LEU A 13 12.79 20.07 -15.52
C LEU A 13 11.90 19.26 -16.48
N ILE A 14 10.76 18.75 -16.01
CA ILE A 14 9.80 18.04 -16.86
C ILE A 14 9.24 18.94 -17.95
N GLU A 15 8.88 20.18 -17.61
CA GLU A 15 8.36 21.16 -18.58
C GLU A 15 9.40 21.52 -19.64
N SER A 16 10.68 21.67 -19.27
CA SER A 16 11.77 21.87 -20.26
C SER A 16 11.97 20.69 -21.20
N GLY A 17 11.68 19.46 -20.74
CA GLY A 17 11.79 18.23 -21.54
C GLY A 17 10.60 17.94 -22.45
N ARG A 18 9.45 18.63 -22.27
CA ARG A 18 8.24 18.44 -23.10
C ARG A 18 8.43 18.85 -24.56
N GLY A 19 9.39 19.72 -24.85
CA GLY A 19 9.64 20.21 -26.20
C GLY A 19 10.30 19.20 -27.14
N GLU A 20 11.07 18.22 -26.63
CA GLU A 20 11.98 17.43 -27.48
C GLU A 20 12.15 15.93 -27.14
N GLN A 21 11.96 15.47 -25.89
CA GLN A 21 12.36 14.10 -25.49
C GLN A 21 11.37 13.32 -24.62
N LEU A 22 10.30 13.94 -24.11
CA LEU A 22 9.27 13.22 -23.33
C LEU A 22 8.32 12.45 -24.27
N VAL A 23 8.51 11.14 -24.39
CA VAL A 23 7.68 10.28 -25.28
C VAL A 23 6.40 9.77 -24.63
N ALA A 24 6.32 9.75 -23.29
CA ALA A 24 5.12 9.33 -22.56
C ALA A 24 5.07 9.91 -21.14
N GLN A 25 3.86 10.24 -20.68
CA GLN A 25 3.58 10.62 -19.30
C GLN A 25 2.30 9.91 -18.84
N ALA A 26 2.36 9.28 -17.66
CA ALA A 26 1.20 8.71 -17.00
C ALA A 26 1.08 9.26 -15.58
N ARG A 27 -0.15 9.36 -15.08
CA ARG A 27 -0.47 9.71 -13.69
C ARG A 27 -1.47 8.69 -13.18
N TYR A 28 -1.16 8.09 -12.05
CA TYR A 28 -2.04 7.18 -11.35
C TYR A 28 -2.63 7.92 -10.16
N GLY A 29 -3.95 7.85 -10.01
CA GLY A 29 -4.66 8.50 -8.91
C GLY A 29 -4.40 7.80 -7.58
N ALA A 30 -4.84 8.42 -6.49
CA ALA A 30 -4.93 7.72 -5.22
C ALA A 30 -5.99 6.62 -5.29
N GLU A 31 -5.69 5.45 -4.76
CA GLU A 31 -6.62 4.35 -4.63
C GLU A 31 -7.01 4.16 -3.17
N ALA A 32 -8.28 3.86 -2.93
CA ALA A 32 -8.75 3.52 -1.60
C ALA A 32 -8.17 2.16 -1.20
N ALA A 33 -7.67 2.07 0.04
CA ALA A 33 -7.17 0.82 0.55
C ALA A 33 -8.29 -0.22 0.70
N GLN A 34 -8.05 -1.42 0.18
CA GLN A 34 -8.88 -2.58 0.48
C GLN A 34 -8.49 -3.13 1.85
N ARG A 35 -9.48 -3.24 2.75
CA ARG A 35 -9.30 -3.67 4.13
C ARG A 35 -10.02 -4.99 4.36
N ALA A 36 -9.48 -5.79 5.27
CA ALA A 36 -10.06 -7.04 5.73
C ALA A 36 -10.08 -7.06 7.28
N PRO A 37 -11.06 -7.75 7.90
CA PRO A 37 -11.03 -7.96 9.35
C PRO A 37 -9.78 -8.76 9.75
N PHE A 38 -9.48 -8.79 11.06
CA PHE A 38 -8.50 -9.75 11.54
C PHE A 38 -9.02 -11.19 11.33
N PRO A 39 -8.13 -12.14 10.95
CA PRO A 39 -8.49 -13.55 10.91
C PRO A 39 -9.04 -14.02 12.25
N GLU A 40 -10.07 -14.86 12.23
CA GLU A 40 -10.77 -15.30 13.45
C GLU A 40 -9.85 -16.07 14.42
N ASP A 41 -8.84 -16.74 13.88
CA ASP A 41 -7.89 -17.53 14.62
C ASP A 41 -6.56 -16.80 14.86
N LEU A 42 -6.50 -15.50 14.57
CA LEU A 42 -5.39 -14.66 14.98
C LEU A 42 -5.31 -14.65 16.51
N HIS A 43 -4.13 -14.97 17.05
CA HIS A 43 -3.94 -15.04 18.49
C HIS A 43 -4.35 -13.71 19.17
N PRO A 44 -5.21 -13.72 20.21
CA PRO A 44 -5.76 -12.49 20.80
C PRO A 44 -4.70 -11.46 21.20
N ALA A 45 -3.60 -11.90 21.80
CA ALA A 45 -2.50 -11.01 22.17
C ALA A 45 -1.85 -10.27 20.97
N VAL A 46 -1.88 -10.86 19.77
CA VAL A 46 -1.40 -10.21 18.54
C VAL A 46 -2.42 -9.17 18.08
N ALA A 47 -3.70 -9.50 18.09
CA ALA A 47 -4.77 -8.56 17.78
C ALA A 47 -4.73 -7.33 18.73
N ASP A 48 -4.55 -7.55 20.03
CA ASP A 48 -4.42 -6.48 21.03
C ASP A 48 -3.18 -5.61 20.78
N ALA A 49 -2.03 -6.22 20.46
CA ALA A 49 -0.81 -5.49 20.13
C ALA A 49 -0.96 -4.64 18.86
N LEU A 50 -1.68 -5.15 17.85
CA LEU A 50 -1.98 -4.42 16.62
C LEU A 50 -2.92 -3.24 16.89
N HIS A 51 -3.99 -3.47 17.67
CA HIS A 51 -4.88 -2.40 18.11
C HIS A 51 -4.12 -1.31 18.88
N GLY A 52 -3.22 -1.69 19.80
CA GLY A 52 -2.38 -0.75 20.54
C GLY A 52 -1.44 0.09 19.65
N ARG A 53 -1.17 -0.36 18.42
CA ARG A 53 -0.40 0.37 17.40
C ARG A 53 -1.28 1.14 16.40
N GLY A 54 -2.60 1.20 16.63
CA GLY A 54 -3.55 1.88 15.76
C GLY A 54 -3.95 1.07 14.51
N VAL A 55 -3.65 -0.23 14.47
CA VAL A 55 -4.09 -1.12 13.39
C VAL A 55 -5.40 -1.76 13.81
N GLY A 56 -6.52 -1.31 13.24
CA GLY A 56 -7.86 -1.86 13.50
C GLY A 56 -8.35 -2.88 12.45
N SER A 57 -7.61 -3.07 11.37
CA SER A 57 -7.93 -3.99 10.28
C SER A 57 -6.69 -4.22 9.42
N LEU A 58 -6.60 -5.38 8.78
CA LEU A 58 -5.55 -5.67 7.82
C LEU A 58 -5.83 -5.00 6.47
N TYR A 59 -4.79 -4.81 5.67
CA TYR A 59 -4.99 -4.68 4.23
C TYR A 59 -5.34 -6.04 3.63
N ALA A 60 -6.14 -6.07 2.55
CA ALA A 60 -6.59 -7.32 1.93
C ALA A 60 -5.42 -8.27 1.61
N HIS A 61 -4.34 -7.76 1.00
CA HIS A 61 -3.15 -8.56 0.69
C HIS A 61 -2.44 -9.16 1.91
N GLN A 62 -2.57 -8.56 3.11
CA GLN A 62 -2.00 -9.11 4.34
C GLN A 62 -2.85 -10.28 4.85
N ALA A 63 -4.18 -10.17 4.77
CA ALA A 63 -5.09 -11.26 5.11
C ALA A 63 -4.94 -12.44 4.13
N GLU A 64 -4.86 -12.15 2.83
CA GLU A 64 -4.60 -13.18 1.80
C GLU A 64 -3.27 -13.90 2.02
N ALA A 65 -2.20 -13.16 2.35
CA ALA A 65 -0.90 -13.76 2.66
C ALA A 65 -0.96 -14.65 3.91
N PHE A 66 -1.70 -14.22 4.93
CA PHE A 66 -1.89 -14.99 6.17
C PHE A 66 -2.62 -16.31 5.92
N GLU A 67 -3.69 -16.29 5.13
CA GLU A 67 -4.43 -17.52 4.77
C GLU A 67 -3.58 -18.43 3.88
N ALA A 68 -2.96 -17.90 2.83
CA ALA A 68 -2.15 -18.70 1.91
C ALA A 68 -0.92 -19.32 2.59
N ALA A 69 -0.32 -18.64 3.59
CA ALA A 69 0.83 -19.15 4.34
C ALA A 69 0.50 -20.39 5.19
N ARG A 70 -0.78 -20.63 5.50
CA ARG A 70 -1.25 -21.82 6.21
C ARG A 70 -1.27 -23.05 5.31
N GLU A 71 -1.45 -22.84 4.00
CA GLU A 71 -1.48 -23.89 3.00
C GLU A 71 -0.08 -24.22 2.47
N GLY A 72 0.87 -23.30 2.57
CA GLY A 72 2.27 -23.54 2.17
C GLY A 72 3.09 -22.28 1.96
N HIS A 73 4.07 -22.36 1.05
CA HIS A 73 4.95 -21.24 0.74
C HIS A 73 4.25 -20.18 -0.11
N VAL A 74 4.45 -18.92 0.25
CA VAL A 74 3.81 -17.76 -0.41
C VAL A 74 4.83 -16.77 -0.95
N MET A 75 4.49 -16.11 -2.06
CA MET A 75 5.19 -14.96 -2.58
C MET A 75 4.28 -13.74 -2.50
N VAL A 76 4.70 -12.71 -1.79
CA VAL A 76 3.92 -11.46 -1.61
C VAL A 76 4.53 -10.35 -2.45
N THR A 77 3.85 -9.97 -3.53
CA THR A 77 4.27 -8.90 -4.46
C THR A 77 3.42 -7.65 -4.24
N THR A 78 3.99 -6.64 -3.59
CA THR A 78 3.31 -5.36 -3.35
C THR A 78 4.26 -4.19 -3.53
N ALA A 79 3.71 -3.00 -3.77
CA ALA A 79 4.50 -1.76 -3.86
C ALA A 79 5.19 -1.41 -2.53
N THR A 80 6.20 -0.54 -2.59
CA THR A 80 6.83 0.02 -1.39
C THR A 80 5.81 0.77 -0.53
N ALA A 81 5.99 0.72 0.79
CA ALA A 81 5.08 1.32 1.79
C ALA A 81 3.64 0.76 1.80
N SER A 82 3.41 -0.42 1.20
CA SER A 82 2.13 -1.16 1.27
C SER A 82 1.80 -1.71 2.66
N GLY A 83 2.78 -1.79 3.56
CA GLY A 83 2.64 -2.51 4.84
C GLY A 83 2.97 -4.00 4.76
N LYS A 84 3.60 -4.48 3.69
CA LYS A 84 3.98 -5.91 3.53
C LYS A 84 4.80 -6.52 4.66
N SER A 85 5.50 -5.72 5.49
CA SER A 85 6.26 -6.22 6.64
C SER A 85 5.39 -6.87 7.72
N LEU A 86 4.08 -6.61 7.73
CA LEU A 86 3.14 -7.31 8.62
C LEU A 86 2.69 -8.67 8.04
N ALA A 87 2.95 -8.94 6.76
CA ALA A 87 2.46 -10.13 6.07
C ALA A 87 3.37 -11.37 6.22
N PHE A 88 4.49 -11.27 6.95
CA PHE A 88 5.45 -12.37 7.17
C PHE A 88 6.10 -12.28 8.56
#